data_AF-A0AA97DCL6-F1
#
_entry.id   AF-A0AA97DCL6-F1
#
_cell.length_a   1.000
_cell.length_b   1.000
_cell.length_c   1.000
_cell.angle_alpha   90.00
_cell.angle_beta   90.00
_cell.angle_gamma   90.00
#
_symmetry.space_group_name_H-M   'P 1'
#
loop_
_entity.id
_entity.type
_entity.pdbx_description
1 polymer ?
#
loop_
_entity_poly.entity_id
_entity_poly.type
_entity_poly.pdbx_seq_one_letter_code
_entity_poly.pdbx_strand_id
1 'polypeptide(L)'
;MKRFWNLFKTDLRRAFGVRLWLLCLGVTALFLLSLSHYYFLGGEDFCYRIKLAELPIFIDIMLVFSTAAYGVSFCEDWDNRNIRNLFVRAGAKKYAASKVASCFLASFTVLFIGKLLLVLSQLAVSPVLFNPDVFDGMQSPAGSVDALAYTGNFGGWVLVNLVRFALEGTVFSVLALAVSTVLTNKFVVLVVPLIVRMLYQCATIGGFIPAALTMSNLFEDSYCSLSVFQGLLRPVLISLASCLLFGCLFFYGVKRRLENG
;
A
#
# COMPACT_ATOMS: atom_id res chain seq x y z
N MET A 1 -10.82 27.77 4.43
CA MET A 1 -9.80 26.74 4.71
C MET A 1 -9.91 26.15 6.12
N LYS A 2 -10.14 26.94 7.19
CA LYS A 2 -10.23 26.47 8.59
C LYS A 2 -11.13 25.23 8.83
N ARG A 3 -12.31 25.16 8.20
CA ARG A 3 -13.22 24.00 8.35
C ARG A 3 -12.69 22.68 7.77
N PHE A 4 -11.94 22.74 6.67
CA PHE A 4 -11.29 21.56 6.08
C PHE A 4 -10.18 21.05 7.00
N TRP A 5 -9.35 21.96 7.49
CA TRP A 5 -8.25 21.61 8.39
C TRP A 5 -8.73 20.96 9.70
N ASN A 6 -9.84 21.45 10.25
CA ASN A 6 -10.41 20.85 11.46
C ASN A 6 -10.94 19.44 11.20
N LEU A 7 -11.64 19.21 10.08
CA LEU A 7 -12.08 17.87 9.68
C LEU A 7 -10.90 16.92 9.46
N PHE A 8 -9.92 17.37 8.69
CA PHE A 8 -8.73 16.60 8.41
C PHE A 8 -7.96 16.22 9.67
N LYS A 9 -7.84 17.15 10.64
CA LYS A 9 -7.22 16.89 11.93
C LYS A 9 -8.01 15.86 12.75
N THR A 10 -9.34 15.91 12.72
CA THR A 10 -10.20 14.93 13.39
C THR A 10 -10.09 13.55 12.74
N ASP A 11 -10.10 13.49 11.40
CA ASP A 11 -9.93 12.26 10.64
C ASP A 11 -8.55 11.63 10.89
N LEU A 12 -7.49 12.43 10.87
CA LEU A 12 -6.13 11.98 11.24
C LEU A 12 -6.05 11.48 12.67
N ARG A 13 -6.63 12.20 13.65
CA ARG A 13 -6.63 11.73 15.05
C ARG A 13 -7.35 10.39 15.20
N ARG A 14 -8.43 10.16 14.43
CA ARG A 14 -9.14 8.88 14.41
C ARG A 14 -8.32 7.78 13.74
N ALA A 15 -7.57 8.11 12.69
CA ALA A 15 -6.72 7.16 11.99
C ALA A 15 -5.46 6.77 12.80
N PHE A 16 -4.79 7.74 13.44
CA PHE A 16 -3.54 7.57 14.19
C PHE A 16 -3.74 7.18 15.67
N GLY A 17 -4.74 6.34 15.94
CA GLY A 17 -4.99 5.79 17.29
C GLY A 17 -4.22 4.49 17.57
N VAL A 18 -4.56 3.83 18.68
CA VAL A 18 -4.02 2.50 19.05
C VAL A 18 -4.23 1.46 17.95
N ARG A 19 -5.33 1.58 17.19
CA ARG A 19 -5.64 0.74 16.03
C ARG A 19 -4.53 0.75 14.97
N LEU A 20 -3.87 1.89 14.75
CA LEU A 20 -2.77 1.99 13.78
C LEU A 20 -1.61 1.09 14.18
N TRP A 21 -1.18 1.14 15.44
CA TRP A 21 -0.09 0.31 15.94
C TRP A 21 -0.41 -1.18 15.88
N LEU A 22 -1.66 -1.57 16.19
CA LEU A 22 -2.12 -2.95 16.03
C LEU A 22 -2.06 -3.41 14.57
N LEU A 23 -2.43 -2.54 13.62
CA LEU A 23 -2.34 -2.84 12.19
C LEU A 23 -0.88 -2.94 11.72
N CYS A 24 0.01 -2.05 12.18
CA CYS A 24 1.44 -2.16 11.90
C CYS A 24 2.01 -3.50 12.38
N LEU A 25 1.67 -3.90 13.61
CA LEU A 25 2.07 -5.19 14.17
C LEU A 25 1.47 -6.37 13.39
N GLY A 26 0.22 -6.25 12.94
CA GLY A 26 -0.41 -7.25 12.07
C GLY A 26 0.35 -7.43 10.75
N VAL A 27 0.74 -6.34 10.09
CA VAL A 27 1.56 -6.37 8.87
C VAL A 27 2.92 -7.01 9.13
N THR A 28 3.59 -6.68 10.25
CA THR A 28 4.87 -7.33 10.60
C THR A 28 4.72 -8.82 10.81
N ALA A 29 3.70 -9.23 11.57
CA ALA A 29 3.47 -10.63 11.90
C ALA A 29 3.16 -11.45 10.64
N LEU A 30 2.39 -10.86 9.71
CA LEU A 30 2.05 -11.47 8.42
C LEU A 30 3.32 -11.78 7.61
N PHE A 31 4.25 -10.83 7.50
CA PHE A 31 5.48 -11.06 6.73
C PHE A 31 6.49 -11.94 7.47
N LEU A 32 6.52 -11.93 8.80
CA LEU A 32 7.28 -12.92 9.57
C LEU A 32 6.74 -14.34 9.34
N LEU A 33 5.42 -14.50 9.23
CA LEU A 33 4.79 -15.78 8.90
C LEU A 33 5.06 -16.21 7.45
N SER A 34 5.20 -15.25 6.54
CA SER A 34 5.71 -15.53 5.19
C SER A 34 7.12 -16.10 5.24
N LEU A 35 8.02 -15.49 6.02
CA LEU A 35 9.39 -15.98 6.19
C LEU A 35 9.45 -17.35 6.85
N SER A 36 8.55 -17.66 7.79
CA SER A 36 8.54 -18.99 8.44
C SER A 36 8.17 -20.14 7.50
N HIS A 37 7.59 -19.87 6.32
CA HIS A 37 7.37 -20.90 5.31
C HIS A 37 8.66 -21.40 4.66
N TYR A 38 9.78 -20.70 4.86
CA TYR A 38 11.06 -21.03 4.27
C TYR A 38 12.03 -21.58 5.32
N TYR A 39 12.71 -22.67 4.96
CA TYR A 39 13.75 -23.27 5.79
C TYR A 39 15.09 -22.60 5.49
N PHE A 40 15.48 -21.67 6.35
CA PHE A 40 16.76 -20.98 6.25
C PHE A 40 17.90 -21.87 6.74
N LEU A 41 18.85 -22.23 5.86
CA LEU A 41 20.01 -23.07 6.19
C LEU A 41 21.23 -22.29 6.71
N GLY A 42 21.06 -21.02 7.08
CA GLY A 42 22.08 -20.24 7.81
C GLY A 42 23.13 -19.50 6.97
N GLY A 43 22.97 -19.42 5.64
CA GLY A 43 23.86 -18.67 4.74
C GLY A 43 23.18 -17.59 3.89
N GLU A 44 21.89 -17.33 4.13
CA GLU A 44 21.09 -16.43 3.29
C GLU A 44 21.17 -14.96 3.73
N ASP A 45 21.33 -14.10 2.73
CA ASP A 45 21.46 -12.66 2.90
C ASP A 45 20.19 -11.98 3.39
N PHE A 46 20.41 -10.86 4.08
CA PHE A 46 19.35 -9.92 4.43
C PHE A 46 18.49 -9.50 3.21
N CYS A 47 19.13 -9.07 2.11
CA CYS A 47 18.40 -8.64 0.91
C CYS A 47 17.57 -9.77 0.28
N TYR A 48 18.09 -11.00 0.30
CA TYR A 48 17.39 -12.18 -0.19
C TYR A 48 16.14 -12.48 0.66
N ARG A 49 16.28 -12.48 1.98
CA ARG A 49 15.17 -12.69 2.93
C ARG A 49 14.06 -11.66 2.75
N ILE A 50 14.40 -10.38 2.60
CA ILE A 50 13.40 -9.32 2.43
C ILE A 50 12.60 -9.51 1.14
N LYS A 51 13.26 -9.82 0.01
CA LYS A 51 12.54 -10.09 -1.25
C LYS A 51 11.65 -11.33 -1.15
N LEU A 52 12.15 -12.37 -0.49
CA LEU A 52 11.45 -13.64 -0.33
C LEU A 52 10.26 -13.56 0.63
N ALA A 53 10.23 -12.56 1.53
CA ALA A 53 9.06 -12.24 2.34
C ALA A 53 7.86 -11.79 1.48
N GLU A 54 8.08 -11.26 0.27
CA GLU A 54 7.06 -10.65 -0.60
C GLU A 54 6.35 -11.68 -1.49
N LEU A 55 5.88 -12.76 -0.88
CA LEU A 55 5.07 -13.76 -1.57
C LEU A 55 3.71 -13.15 -2.03
N PRO A 56 3.23 -13.44 -3.25
CA PRO A 56 2.03 -12.80 -3.81
C PRO A 56 0.79 -12.86 -2.90
N ILE A 57 0.52 -14.03 -2.31
CA ILE A 57 -0.64 -14.24 -1.43
C ILE A 57 -0.57 -13.38 -0.15
N PHE A 58 0.64 -13.16 0.38
CA PHE A 58 0.85 -12.33 1.57
C PHE A 58 0.68 -10.85 1.24
N ILE A 59 1.10 -10.41 0.05
CA ILE A 59 0.84 -9.05 -0.40
C ILE A 59 -0.67 -8.82 -0.57
N ASP A 60 -1.39 -9.80 -1.12
CA ASP A 60 -2.85 -9.72 -1.29
C ASP A 60 -3.57 -9.62 0.07
N ILE A 61 -3.16 -10.40 1.08
CA ILE A 61 -3.70 -10.30 2.44
C ILE A 61 -3.30 -8.99 3.11
N MET A 62 -2.10 -8.46 2.85
CA MET A 62 -1.68 -7.17 3.39
C MET A 62 -2.58 -6.01 2.92
N LEU A 63 -3.23 -6.11 1.75
CA LEU A 63 -4.23 -5.12 1.33
C LEU A 63 -5.41 -5.02 2.28
N VAL A 64 -5.78 -6.11 2.97
CA VAL A 64 -6.81 -6.10 4.01
C VAL A 64 -6.39 -5.21 5.18
N PHE A 65 -5.12 -5.28 5.61
CA PHE A 65 -4.61 -4.40 6.67
C PHE A 65 -4.53 -2.94 6.21
N SER A 66 -4.13 -2.71 4.94
CA SER A 66 -4.09 -1.38 4.34
C SER A 66 -5.48 -0.71 4.29
N THR A 67 -6.51 -1.46 3.91
CA THR A 67 -7.90 -0.98 3.88
C THR A 67 -8.47 -0.80 5.27
N ALA A 68 -8.14 -1.69 6.20
CA ALA A 68 -8.57 -1.61 7.59
C ALA A 68 -8.02 -0.38 8.32
N ALA A 69 -6.95 0.27 7.82
CA ALA A 69 -6.43 1.52 8.36
C ALA A 69 -7.45 2.64 8.29
N TYR A 70 -8.03 2.88 7.11
CA TYR A 70 -9.01 3.97 6.94
C TYR A 70 -9.92 3.87 5.70
N GLY A 71 -9.79 2.84 4.87
CA GLY A 71 -10.63 2.63 3.68
C GLY A 71 -12.11 2.38 4.00
N VAL A 72 -12.41 1.93 5.21
CA VAL A 72 -13.77 1.66 5.71
C VAL A 72 -14.40 2.90 6.38
N SER A 73 -13.68 4.02 6.48
CA SER A 73 -14.13 5.21 7.23
C SER A 73 -15.47 5.78 6.78
N PHE A 74 -15.79 5.69 5.48
CA PHE A 74 -17.09 6.11 4.96
C PHE A 74 -18.23 5.19 5.41
N CYS A 75 -18.02 3.86 5.42
CA CYS A 75 -19.00 2.91 5.96
C CYS A 75 -19.28 3.20 7.44
N GLU A 76 -18.22 3.46 8.22
CA GLU A 76 -18.38 3.80 9.64
C GLU A 76 -19.16 5.11 9.84
N ASP A 77 -18.95 6.12 8.99
CA ASP A 77 -19.72 7.37 9.06
C ASP A 77 -21.18 7.16 8.64
N TRP A 78 -21.44 6.25 7.69
CA TRP A 78 -22.77 5.89 7.19
C TRP A 78 -23.58 5.17 8.25
N ASP A 79 -23.00 4.16 8.89
CA ASP A 79 -23.63 3.38 9.95
C ASP A 79 -23.98 4.27 11.15
N ASN A 80 -23.13 5.23 11.49
CA ASN A 80 -23.34 6.17 12.59
C ASN A 80 -24.30 7.33 12.25
N ARG A 81 -24.90 7.36 11.05
CA ARG A 81 -25.80 8.43 10.55
C ARG A 81 -25.20 9.84 10.63
N ASN A 82 -23.89 9.96 10.76
CA ASN A 82 -23.22 11.25 10.99
C ASN A 82 -22.87 11.98 9.68
N ILE A 83 -23.03 11.31 8.53
CA ILE A 83 -22.70 11.84 7.21
C ILE A 83 -23.45 13.14 6.91
N ARG A 84 -24.76 13.20 7.20
CA ARG A 84 -25.57 14.40 6.89
C ARG A 84 -25.09 15.62 7.67
N ASN A 85 -24.72 15.45 8.93
CA ASN A 85 -24.20 16.52 9.79
C ASN A 85 -22.82 17.01 9.32
N LEU A 86 -21.94 16.09 8.93
CA LEU A 86 -20.62 16.41 8.40
C LEU A 86 -20.72 17.13 7.05
N PHE A 87 -21.66 16.71 6.20
CA PHE A 87 -21.89 17.28 4.89
C PHE A 87 -22.44 18.72 4.95
N VAL A 88 -23.47 18.98 5.76
CA VAL A 88 -24.06 20.32 5.90
C VAL A 88 -23.02 21.33 6.42
N ARG A 89 -22.07 20.90 7.26
CA ARG A 89 -21.06 21.79 7.86
C ARG A 89 -19.89 22.13 6.94
N ALA A 90 -19.49 21.22 6.04
CA ALA A 90 -18.26 21.35 5.26
C ALA A 90 -18.42 21.23 3.73
N GLY A 91 -19.46 20.55 3.25
CA GLY A 91 -19.73 20.27 1.85
C GLY A 91 -18.97 19.07 1.27
N ALA A 92 -19.55 18.48 0.22
CA ALA A 92 -19.09 17.27 -0.46
C ALA A 92 -17.58 17.25 -0.77
N LYS A 93 -17.10 18.32 -1.39
CA LYS A 93 -15.72 18.41 -1.92
C LYS A 93 -14.68 18.34 -0.80
N LYS A 94 -14.92 19.08 0.29
CA LYS A 94 -13.99 19.17 1.42
C LYS A 94 -14.02 17.89 2.25
N TYR A 95 -15.19 17.28 2.41
CA TYR A 95 -15.33 15.97 3.05
C TYR A 95 -14.57 14.90 2.27
N ALA A 96 -14.80 14.80 0.95
CA ALA A 96 -14.15 13.80 0.10
C ALA A 96 -12.62 13.95 0.11
N ALA A 97 -12.11 15.16 -0.08
CA ALA A 97 -10.67 15.42 -0.03
C ALA A 97 -10.05 15.10 1.34
N SER A 98 -10.76 15.37 2.45
CA SER A 98 -10.28 15.05 3.80
C SER A 98 -10.13 13.54 3.99
N LYS A 99 -11.14 12.77 3.57
CA LYS A 99 -11.14 11.31 3.69
C LYS A 99 -10.09 10.64 2.81
N VAL A 100 -9.94 11.08 1.56
CA VAL A 100 -8.92 10.55 0.67
C VAL A 100 -7.52 10.84 1.19
N ALA A 101 -7.25 12.07 1.65
CA ALA A 101 -5.94 12.44 2.19
C ALA A 101 -5.61 11.71 3.51
N SER A 102 -6.58 11.59 4.41
CA SER A 102 -6.40 10.83 5.66
C SER A 102 -6.26 9.33 5.40
N CYS A 103 -6.98 8.78 4.42
CA CYS A 103 -6.83 7.40 3.99
C CYS A 103 -5.44 7.13 3.43
N PHE A 104 -4.97 7.97 2.51
CA PHE A 104 -3.63 7.89 1.94
C PHE A 104 -2.55 7.89 3.02
N LEU A 105 -2.60 8.85 3.95
CA LEU A 105 -1.60 8.96 5.01
C LEU A 105 -1.66 7.80 6.00
N ALA A 106 -2.85 7.33 6.35
CA ALA A 106 -3.04 6.23 7.30
C ALA A 106 -2.56 4.90 6.72
N SER A 107 -2.96 4.56 5.49
CA SER A 107 -2.49 3.33 4.83
C SER A 107 -0.98 3.39 4.58
N PHE A 108 -0.46 4.52 4.11
CA PHE A 108 0.97 4.67 3.86
C PHE A 108 1.79 4.44 5.14
N THR A 109 1.39 5.05 6.25
CA THR A 109 2.10 4.91 7.52
C THR A 109 2.00 3.50 8.10
N VAL A 110 0.84 2.85 8.04
CA VAL A 110 0.68 1.45 8.50
C VAL A 110 1.63 0.52 7.75
N LEU A 111 1.71 0.65 6.43
CA LEU A 111 2.51 -0.23 5.59
C LEU A 111 4.01 0.09 5.68
N PHE A 112 4.35 1.38 5.72
CA PHE A 112 5.73 1.83 5.84
C PHE A 112 6.31 1.39 7.19
N ILE A 113 5.61 1.65 8.30
CA ILE A 113 6.07 1.25 9.64
C ILE A 113 6.05 -0.28 9.78
N GLY A 114 5.00 -0.94 9.27
CA GLY A 114 4.90 -2.41 9.30
C GLY A 114 6.08 -3.08 8.59
N LYS A 115 6.41 -2.66 7.37
CA LYS A 115 7.55 -3.23 6.64
C LYS A 115 8.91 -2.78 7.21
N LEU A 116 9.00 -1.58 7.80
CA LEU A 116 10.21 -1.12 8.48
C LEU A 116 10.52 -1.95 9.73
N LEU A 117 9.52 -2.29 10.53
CA LEU A 117 9.67 -3.17 11.69
C LEU A 117 10.11 -4.59 11.26
N LEU A 118 9.59 -5.09 10.15
CA LEU A 118 10.07 -6.35 9.56
C LEU A 118 11.57 -6.25 9.21
N VAL A 119 11.98 -5.20 8.51
CA VAL A 119 13.39 -4.95 8.16
C VAL A 119 14.27 -4.92 9.41
N LEU A 120 13.87 -4.18 10.46
CA LEU A 120 14.62 -4.13 11.71
C LEU A 120 14.71 -5.50 12.40
N SER A 121 13.64 -6.30 12.35
CA SER A 121 13.66 -7.66 12.90
C SER A 121 14.63 -8.58 12.16
N GLN A 122 14.69 -8.47 10.82
CA GLN A 122 15.59 -9.30 10.00
C GLN A 122 17.04 -8.85 10.14
N LEU A 123 17.30 -7.55 10.30
CA LEU A 123 18.63 -7.03 10.58
C LEU A 123 19.24 -7.62 11.87
N ALA A 124 18.40 -7.90 12.87
CA ALA A 124 18.84 -8.53 14.12
C ALA A 124 19.17 -10.03 13.95
N VAL A 125 18.59 -10.70 12.94
CA VAL A 125 18.72 -12.15 12.72
C VAL A 125 19.84 -12.48 11.74
N SER A 126 20.03 -11.68 10.69
CA SER A 126 21.05 -11.89 9.65
C SER A 126 22.17 -10.85 9.74
N PRO A 127 23.39 -11.20 10.18
CA PRO A 127 24.51 -10.27 10.23
C PRO A 127 25.11 -9.96 8.84
N VAL A 128 24.88 -10.83 7.85
CA VAL A 128 25.33 -10.63 6.46
C VAL A 128 24.27 -9.83 5.70
N LEU A 129 24.63 -8.61 5.31
CA LEU A 129 23.73 -7.69 4.61
C LEU A 129 23.54 -8.06 3.13
N PHE A 130 24.60 -8.56 2.48
CA PHE A 130 24.63 -8.78 1.06
C PHE A 130 25.74 -9.73 0.65
N ASN A 131 25.41 -10.75 -0.13
CA ASN A 131 26.34 -11.65 -0.80
C ASN A 131 25.99 -11.69 -2.30
N PRO A 132 26.89 -11.22 -3.17
CA PRO A 132 26.63 -11.16 -4.60
C PRO A 132 26.29 -12.53 -5.19
N ASP A 133 26.88 -13.62 -4.69
CA ASP A 133 26.70 -14.97 -5.26
C ASP A 133 25.28 -15.54 -5.06
N VAL A 134 24.61 -15.14 -3.98
CA VAL A 134 23.23 -15.56 -3.66
C VAL A 134 22.21 -14.60 -4.30
N PHE A 135 22.57 -13.32 -4.42
CA PHE A 135 21.70 -12.29 -4.96
C PHE A 135 21.65 -12.29 -6.51
N ASP A 136 22.72 -12.71 -7.20
CA ASP A 136 22.76 -12.83 -8.67
C ASP A 136 21.82 -13.91 -9.24
N GLY A 137 21.42 -14.90 -8.41
CA GLY A 137 20.42 -15.90 -8.77
C GLY A 137 19.03 -15.32 -9.05
N MET A 138 18.76 -14.09 -8.59
CA MET A 138 17.63 -13.27 -9.01
C MET A 138 18.12 -12.27 -10.05
N GLN A 139 18.08 -12.64 -11.33
CA GLN A 139 18.46 -11.80 -12.47
C GLN A 139 17.78 -10.43 -12.42
N SER A 140 18.41 -9.45 -11.76
CA SER A 140 17.94 -8.07 -11.77
C SER A 140 18.62 -7.35 -12.92
N PRO A 141 17.87 -6.81 -13.91
CA PRO A 141 18.47 -6.11 -15.03
C PRO A 141 19.33 -4.92 -14.56
N ALA A 142 20.42 -4.66 -15.29
CA ALA A 142 21.29 -3.51 -15.03
C ALA A 142 20.49 -2.20 -15.01
N GLY A 143 20.61 -1.42 -13.93
CA GLY A 143 19.87 -0.16 -13.72
C GLY A 143 18.60 -0.27 -12.84
N SER A 144 18.18 -1.48 -12.47
CA SER A 144 17.12 -1.69 -11.49
C SER A 144 17.49 -1.14 -10.10
N VAL A 145 16.49 -0.90 -9.24
CA VAL A 145 16.71 -0.43 -7.86
C VAL A 145 17.64 -1.35 -7.07
N ASP A 146 17.72 -2.62 -7.45
CA ASP A 146 18.66 -3.59 -6.88
C ASP A 146 20.12 -3.21 -7.09
N ALA A 147 20.46 -2.40 -8.10
CA ALA A 147 21.79 -1.82 -8.29
C ALA A 147 22.25 -0.97 -7.07
N LEU A 148 21.33 -0.43 -6.27
CA LEU A 148 21.67 0.26 -5.03
C LEU A 148 22.26 -0.69 -3.96
N ALA A 149 21.80 -1.94 -3.93
CA ALA A 149 22.37 -2.95 -3.04
C ALA A 149 23.80 -3.32 -3.48
N TYR A 150 24.01 -3.48 -4.80
CA TYR A 150 25.32 -3.75 -5.39
C TYR A 150 26.34 -2.63 -5.18
N THR A 151 25.90 -1.37 -5.17
CA THR A 151 26.77 -0.20 -4.94
C THR A 151 27.07 0.05 -3.46
N GLY A 152 26.61 -0.81 -2.55
CA GLY A 152 26.83 -0.72 -1.11
C GLY A 152 25.93 0.29 -0.37
N ASN A 153 24.98 0.92 -1.07
CA ASN A 153 24.00 1.83 -0.44
C ASN A 153 22.74 1.07 0.01
N PHE A 154 22.91 0.23 1.02
CA PHE A 154 21.84 -0.61 1.57
C PHE A 154 20.68 0.19 2.15
N GLY A 155 20.98 1.29 2.85
CA GLY A 155 19.96 2.16 3.43
C GLY A 155 19.03 2.74 2.35
N GLY A 156 19.60 3.19 1.23
CA GLY A 156 18.84 3.67 0.08
C GLY A 156 17.97 2.58 -0.54
N TRP A 157 18.51 1.37 -0.75
CA TRP A 157 17.76 0.24 -1.29
C TRP A 157 16.54 -0.12 -0.41
N VAL A 158 16.73 -0.21 0.91
CA VAL A 158 15.63 -0.48 1.86
C VAL A 158 14.57 0.61 1.77
N LEU A 159 14.96 1.88 1.82
CA LEU A 159 14.02 3.00 1.84
C LEU A 159 13.17 3.05 0.57
N VAL A 160 13.78 2.85 -0.60
CA VAL A 160 13.07 2.84 -1.89
C VAL A 160 12.06 1.69 -1.93
N ASN A 161 12.45 0.48 -1.51
CA ASN A 161 11.54 -0.68 -1.49
C ASN A 161 10.40 -0.53 -0.47
N LEU A 162 10.67 0.09 0.69
CA LEU A 162 9.63 0.42 1.67
C LEU A 162 8.60 1.39 1.10
N VAL A 163 9.06 2.45 0.43
CA VAL A 163 8.18 3.46 -0.17
C VAL A 163 7.35 2.85 -1.30
N ARG A 164 7.96 2.09 -2.21
CA ARG A 164 7.26 1.42 -3.32
C ARG A 164 6.13 0.53 -2.81
N PHE A 165 6.45 -0.32 -1.83
CA PHE A 165 5.50 -1.22 -1.20
C PHE A 165 4.35 -0.49 -0.50
N ALA A 166 4.66 0.57 0.27
CA ALA A 166 3.65 1.36 0.94
C ALA A 166 2.73 2.12 -0.03
N LEU A 167 3.27 2.59 -1.17
CA LEU A 167 2.49 3.25 -2.22
C LEU A 167 1.52 2.29 -2.89
N GLU A 168 1.97 1.09 -3.25
CA GLU A 168 1.11 0.08 -3.87
C GLU A 168 -0.12 -0.22 -3.00
N GLY A 169 0.09 -0.58 -1.74
CA GLY A 169 -1.02 -0.88 -0.83
C GLY A 169 -1.91 0.33 -0.54
N THR A 170 -1.38 1.54 -0.63
CA THR A 170 -2.16 2.78 -0.44
C THR A 170 -3.13 3.03 -1.60
N VAL A 171 -2.71 2.79 -2.84
CA VAL A 171 -3.60 2.93 -4.01
C VAL A 171 -4.83 2.04 -3.87
N PHE A 172 -4.62 0.79 -3.47
CA PHE A 172 -5.69 -0.18 -3.22
C PHE A 172 -6.59 0.21 -2.03
N SER A 173 -6.05 0.87 -1.00
CA SER A 173 -6.85 1.41 0.11
C SER A 173 -7.78 2.54 -0.34
N VAL A 174 -7.28 3.45 -1.19
CA VAL A 174 -8.11 4.53 -1.77
C VAL A 174 -9.15 3.97 -2.74
N LEU A 175 -8.84 2.90 -3.46
CA LEU A 175 -9.82 2.15 -4.26
C LEU A 175 -10.95 1.59 -3.37
N ALA A 176 -10.62 0.97 -2.23
CA ALA A 176 -11.63 0.50 -1.29
C ALA A 176 -12.52 1.63 -0.79
N LEU A 177 -11.91 2.78 -0.48
CA LEU A 177 -12.65 3.97 -0.08
C LEU A 177 -13.61 4.42 -1.19
N ALA A 178 -13.22 4.42 -2.46
CA ALA A 178 -14.12 4.70 -3.57
C ALA A 178 -15.30 3.71 -3.63
N VAL A 179 -15.03 2.41 -3.49
CA VAL A 179 -16.03 1.34 -3.52
C VAL A 179 -16.99 1.39 -2.32
N SER A 180 -16.53 1.90 -1.17
CA SER A 180 -17.36 2.08 0.02
C SER A 180 -18.59 2.98 -0.21
N THR A 181 -18.54 3.84 -1.23
CA THR A 181 -19.68 4.67 -1.64
C THR A 181 -20.77 3.89 -2.36
N VAL A 182 -20.46 2.72 -2.90
CA VAL A 182 -21.40 1.82 -3.57
C VAL A 182 -21.85 0.72 -2.61
N LEU A 183 -20.91 0.11 -1.89
CA LEU A 183 -21.17 -0.97 -0.94
C LEU A 183 -20.94 -0.46 0.49
N THR A 184 -22.00 -0.37 1.30
CA THR A 184 -21.88 0.09 2.70
C THR A 184 -21.45 -1.00 3.67
N ASN A 185 -21.39 -2.26 3.23
CA ASN A 185 -20.93 -3.35 4.07
C ASN A 185 -19.41 -3.29 4.26
N LYS A 186 -18.98 -2.93 5.48
CA LYS A 186 -17.58 -2.83 5.90
C LYS A 186 -16.72 -4.06 5.57
N PHE A 187 -17.27 -5.27 5.69
CA PHE A 187 -16.54 -6.50 5.43
C PHE A 187 -16.27 -6.70 3.94
N VAL A 188 -17.23 -6.35 3.09
CA VAL A 188 -17.06 -6.45 1.63
C VAL A 188 -16.03 -5.44 1.17
N VAL A 189 -16.12 -4.19 1.62
CA VAL A 189 -15.17 -3.12 1.25
C VAL A 189 -13.73 -3.47 1.60
N LEU A 190 -13.53 -4.14 2.74
CA LEU A 190 -12.21 -4.54 3.22
C LEU A 190 -11.57 -5.65 2.35
N VAL A 191 -12.38 -6.53 1.77
CA VAL A 191 -11.90 -7.64 0.90
C VAL A 191 -11.80 -7.24 -0.58
N VAL A 192 -12.50 -6.18 -1.01
CA VAL A 192 -12.53 -5.77 -2.43
C VAL A 192 -11.13 -5.59 -3.03
N PRO A 193 -10.16 -4.91 -2.41
CA PRO A 193 -8.87 -4.71 -3.06
C PRO A 193 -8.05 -5.99 -3.21
N LEU A 194 -8.22 -6.94 -2.30
CA LEU A 194 -7.66 -8.29 -2.43
C LEU A 194 -8.21 -8.95 -3.69
N ILE A 195 -9.53 -8.94 -3.89
CA ILE A 195 -10.16 -9.53 -5.08
C ILE A 195 -9.70 -8.81 -6.36
N VAL A 196 -9.66 -7.48 -6.34
CA VAL A 196 -9.24 -6.69 -7.51
C VAL A 196 -7.79 -6.99 -7.88
N ARG A 197 -6.89 -7.09 -6.90
CA ARG A 197 -5.48 -7.43 -7.14
C ARG A 197 -5.32 -8.86 -7.65
N MET A 198 -6.04 -9.83 -7.07
CA MET A 198 -6.02 -11.22 -7.55
C MET A 198 -6.52 -11.32 -9.00
N LEU A 199 -7.64 -10.67 -9.33
CA LEU A 199 -8.16 -10.65 -10.70
C LEU A 199 -7.16 -10.00 -11.67
N TYR A 200 -6.48 -8.94 -11.24
CA TYR A 200 -5.44 -8.28 -12.02
C TYR A 200 -4.25 -9.22 -12.31
N GLN A 201 -3.79 -9.97 -11.30
CA GLN A 201 -2.74 -10.97 -11.44
C GLN A 201 -3.18 -12.11 -12.39
N CYS A 202 -4.39 -12.64 -12.22
CA CYS A 202 -4.93 -13.65 -13.12
C CYS A 202 -5.03 -13.17 -14.57
N ALA A 203 -5.47 -11.92 -14.81
CA ALA A 203 -5.54 -11.34 -16.14
C ALA A 203 -4.15 -11.15 -16.77
N THR A 204 -3.14 -10.87 -15.95
CA THR A 204 -1.74 -10.77 -16.37
C THR A 204 -1.20 -12.13 -16.80
N ILE A 205 -1.42 -13.18 -16.00
CA ILE A 205 -1.01 -14.55 -16.33
C ILE A 205 -1.75 -15.06 -17.58
N GLY A 206 -3.02 -14.70 -17.73
CA GLY A 206 -3.83 -15.03 -18.90
C GLY A 206 -3.46 -14.26 -20.18
N GLY A 207 -2.46 -13.37 -20.15
CA GLY A 207 -1.98 -12.63 -21.32
C GLY A 207 -2.92 -11.51 -21.81
N PHE A 208 -3.97 -11.17 -21.05
CA PHE A 208 -4.89 -10.08 -21.40
C PHE A 208 -4.27 -8.70 -21.18
N ILE A 209 -3.25 -8.61 -20.32
CA ILE A 209 -2.56 -7.37 -19.96
C ILE A 209 -1.14 -7.44 -20.54
N PRO A 210 -0.71 -6.42 -21.32
CA PRO A 210 0.64 -6.41 -21.87
C PRO A 210 1.68 -6.34 -20.75
N ALA A 211 2.83 -6.99 -20.96
CA ALA A 211 3.87 -7.14 -19.94
C ALA A 211 4.29 -5.80 -19.31
N ALA A 212 4.32 -4.70 -20.08
CA ALA A 212 4.69 -3.37 -19.59
C ALA A 212 3.80 -2.83 -18.45
N LEU A 213 2.55 -3.30 -18.34
CA LEU A 213 1.58 -2.86 -17.35
C LEU A 213 1.53 -3.74 -16.10
N THR A 214 2.26 -4.86 -16.03
CA THR A 214 2.23 -5.76 -14.86
C THR A 214 2.55 -5.02 -13.54
N MET A 215 1.99 -5.49 -12.41
CA MET A 215 2.24 -4.87 -11.09
C MET A 215 3.73 -4.84 -10.74
N SER A 216 4.46 -5.92 -11.06
CA SER A 216 5.92 -5.96 -10.93
C SER A 216 6.62 -4.90 -11.78
N ASN A 217 6.09 -4.52 -12.94
CA ASN A 217 6.65 -3.44 -13.74
C ASN A 217 6.22 -2.04 -13.33
N LEU A 218 5.06 -1.92 -12.70
CA LEU A 218 4.56 -0.64 -12.20
C LEU A 218 5.23 -0.25 -10.88
N PHE A 219 5.53 -1.23 -10.02
CA PHE A 219 6.03 -1.00 -8.67
C PHE A 219 7.42 -1.61 -8.37
N GLU A 220 7.81 -2.70 -9.02
CA GLU A 220 9.06 -3.44 -8.71
C GLU A 220 10.18 -3.23 -9.77
N ASP A 221 9.88 -2.64 -10.93
CA ASP A 221 10.83 -2.32 -12.02
C ASP A 221 11.61 -3.53 -12.58
N SER A 222 10.90 -4.54 -13.08
CA SER A 222 11.54 -5.70 -13.74
C SER A 222 12.11 -5.39 -15.14
N TYR A 223 11.89 -4.19 -15.70
CA TYR A 223 12.42 -3.79 -17.02
C TYR A 223 13.32 -2.56 -16.87
N CYS A 224 14.58 -2.71 -17.31
CA CYS A 224 15.65 -1.70 -17.36
C CYS A 224 15.18 -0.24 -17.32
N SER A 225 15.34 0.43 -16.18
CA SER A 225 15.42 1.88 -16.13
C SER A 225 16.88 2.28 -15.95
N LEU A 226 17.44 3.08 -16.86
CA LEU A 226 18.86 3.48 -16.88
C LEU A 226 19.30 4.32 -15.66
N SER A 227 18.44 4.56 -14.65
CA SER A 227 18.81 5.27 -13.42
C SER A 227 17.88 5.00 -12.23
N VAL A 228 18.46 4.94 -11.02
CA VAL A 228 17.77 4.79 -9.73
C VAL A 228 16.66 5.83 -9.52
N PHE A 229 16.88 7.07 -9.98
CA PHE A 229 15.93 8.17 -9.81
C PHE A 229 14.62 7.94 -10.57
N GLN A 230 14.71 7.41 -11.79
CA GLN A 230 13.52 7.09 -12.59
C GLN A 230 12.70 5.96 -11.95
N GLY A 231 13.36 5.00 -11.33
CA GLY A 231 12.68 3.92 -10.63
C GLY A 231 11.92 4.36 -9.38
N LEU A 232 12.31 5.44 -8.71
CA LEU A 232 11.50 6.01 -7.63
C LEU A 232 10.38 6.93 -8.14
N LEU A 233 10.67 7.72 -9.17
CA LEU A 233 9.73 8.70 -9.71
C LEU A 233 8.47 8.04 -10.33
N ARG A 234 8.64 6.93 -11.05
CA ARG A 234 7.56 6.22 -11.73
C ARG A 234 6.46 5.70 -10.79
N PRO A 235 6.74 4.90 -9.74
CA PRO A 235 5.71 4.40 -8.82
C PRO A 235 5.04 5.53 -8.03
N VAL A 236 5.76 6.61 -7.70
CA VAL A 236 5.19 7.80 -7.07
C VAL A 236 4.18 8.49 -7.99
N LEU A 237 4.53 8.72 -9.25
CA LEU A 237 3.62 9.36 -10.20
C LEU A 237 2.39 8.51 -10.49
N ILE A 238 2.57 7.19 -10.67
CA ILE A 238 1.47 6.26 -10.93
C ILE A 238 0.53 6.21 -9.73
N SER A 239 1.07 6.07 -8.51
CA SER A 239 0.26 6.01 -7.29
C SER A 239 -0.50 7.31 -7.03
N LEU A 240 0.10 8.48 -7.26
CA LEU A 240 -0.58 9.76 -7.16
C LEU A 240 -1.70 9.89 -8.21
N ALA A 241 -1.43 9.53 -9.47
CA ALA A 241 -2.42 9.58 -10.54
C ALA A 241 -3.62 8.66 -10.25
N SER A 242 -3.37 7.43 -9.78
CA SER A 242 -4.43 6.51 -9.40
C SER A 242 -5.20 6.98 -8.17
N CYS A 243 -4.52 7.56 -7.16
CA CYS A 243 -5.20 8.13 -5.99
C CYS A 243 -6.09 9.30 -6.36
N LEU A 244 -5.69 10.15 -7.32
CA LEU A 244 -6.53 11.23 -7.84
C LEU A 244 -7.74 10.67 -8.60
N LEU A 245 -7.55 9.66 -9.43
CA LEU A 245 -8.64 9.01 -10.17
C LEU A 245 -9.66 8.39 -9.22
N PHE A 246 -9.22 7.56 -8.27
CA PHE A 246 -10.09 6.94 -7.28
C PHE A 246 -10.70 7.97 -6.31
N GLY A 247 -9.98 9.04 -5.98
CA GLY A 247 -10.51 10.16 -5.20
C GLY A 247 -11.64 10.92 -5.92
N CYS A 248 -11.52 11.11 -7.23
CA CYS A 248 -12.59 11.68 -8.07
C CYS A 248 -13.81 10.75 -8.13
N LEU A 249 -13.61 9.44 -8.28
CA LEU A 249 -14.68 8.44 -8.22
C LEU A 249 -15.38 8.44 -6.87
N PHE A 250 -14.62 8.53 -5.77
CA PHE A 250 -15.16 8.67 -4.42
C PHE A 250 -16.03 9.92 -4.29
N PHE A 251 -15.56 11.07 -4.78
CA PHE A 251 -16.32 12.31 -4.76
C PHE A 251 -17.67 12.19 -5.51
N TYR A 252 -17.66 11.60 -6.70
CA TYR A 252 -18.88 11.37 -7.47
C TYR A 252 -19.83 10.39 -6.76
N GLY A 253 -19.27 9.31 -6.19
CA GLY A 253 -20.02 8.32 -5.42
C GLY A 253 -20.71 8.92 -4.20
N VAL A 254 -20.00 9.75 -3.41
CA VAL A 254 -20.58 10.46 -2.26
C VAL A 254 -21.70 11.39 -2.69
N LYS A 255 -21.51 12.17 -3.77
CA LYS A 255 -22.54 13.09 -4.27
C LYS A 255 -23.81 12.34 -4.67
N ARG A 256 -23.68 11.31 -5.52
CA ARG A 256 -24.81 10.51 -6.00
C ARG A 256 -25.60 9.88 -4.86
N ARG A 257 -24.93 9.34 -3.85
CA ARG A 257 -25.59 8.64 -2.74
C ARG A 257 -26.34 9.58 -1.79
N LEU A 258 -25.93 10.84 -1.72
CA LEU A 258 -26.61 11.87 -0.93
C LEU A 258 -27.80 12.50 -1.66
N GLU A 259 -27.80 12.48 -2.99
CA GLU A 259 -28.93 12.94 -3.79
C GLU A 259 -30.07 11.90 -3.81
N ASN A 260 -29.73 10.61 -3.71
CA ASN A 260 -30.68 9.49 -3.85
C ASN A 260 -31.02 8.74 -2.55
N GLY A 261 -30.43 9.10 -1.41
CA GLY A 261 -30.60 8.40 -0.12
C GLY A 261 -30.96 9.35 1.01
#